data_AF-A0A1F9CUS3-F1
#
_entry.id   AF-A0A1F9CUS3-F1
#
_cell.length_a   1.000
_cell.length_b   1.000
_cell.length_c   1.000
_cell.angle_alpha   90.00
_cell.angle_beta   90.00
_cell.angle_gamma   90.00
#
_symmetry.space_group_name_H-M   'P 1'
#
loop_
_entity.id
_entity.type
_entity.pdbx_description
1 polymer ?
#
loop_
_entity_poly.entity_id
_entity_poly.type
_entity_poly.pdbx_seq_one_letter_code
_entity_poly.pdbx_strand_id
1 'polypeptide(L)'
;MGKRHRGREVALQILYGIDLTGEESKVAFERAIENFALAPEVSDFSLFLVRGVAEDREQLDALIGQVSEHWRLDRMSVVDRNILRVAAYELIHAPDVPARVVLDEAIEIAKSFGTEASPAFINGVLDQLAATVRERAGERRP
;
A
#
# COMPACT_ATOMS: atom_id res chain seq x y z
N MET A 1 -15.77 -10.09 -4.29
CA MET A 1 -14.87 -9.02 -3.83
C MET A 1 -15.53 -8.22 -2.72
N GLY A 2 -14.82 -7.94 -1.62
CA GLY A 2 -15.32 -7.12 -0.51
C GLY A 2 -15.08 -5.62 -0.69
N LYS A 3 -15.74 -4.79 0.12
CA LYS A 3 -15.59 -3.32 0.08
C LYS A 3 -14.14 -2.85 0.30
N ARG A 4 -13.40 -3.48 1.22
CA ARG A 4 -11.99 -3.15 1.49
C ARG A 4 -11.06 -3.49 0.33
N HIS A 5 -11.28 -4.62 -0.33
CA HIS A 5 -10.54 -4.99 -1.54
C HIS A 5 -10.64 -3.88 -2.59
N ARG A 6 -11.88 -3.46 -2.90
CA ARG A 6 -12.11 -2.36 -3.84
C ARG A 6 -11.43 -1.06 -3.42
N GLY A 7 -11.43 -0.77 -2.12
CA GLY A 7 -10.76 0.42 -1.59
C GLY A 7 -9.24 0.40 -1.80
N ARG A 8 -8.60 -0.77 -1.69
CA ARG A 8 -7.16 -0.93 -1.99
C ARG A 8 -6.86 -0.75 -3.47
N GLU A 9 -7.70 -1.28 -4.37
CA GLU A 9 -7.52 -1.08 -5.81
C GLU A 9 -7.60 0.41 -6.19
N VAL A 10 -8.57 1.13 -5.63
CA VAL A 10 -8.72 2.57 -5.86
C VAL A 10 -7.52 3.33 -5.30
N ALA A 11 -7.09 3.00 -4.08
CA ALA A 11 -5.91 3.62 -3.48
C ALA A 11 -4.66 3.43 -4.35
N LEU A 12 -4.44 2.21 -4.86
CA LEU A 12 -3.35 1.92 -5.78
C LEU A 12 -3.41 2.80 -7.04
N GLN A 13 -4.58 2.92 -7.67
CA GLN A 13 -4.75 3.72 -8.90
C GLN A 13 -4.45 5.20 -8.67
N ILE A 14 -4.88 5.75 -7.52
CA ILE A 14 -4.62 7.15 -7.16
C ILE A 14 -3.13 7.37 -6.88
N LEU A 15 -2.52 6.51 -6.05
CA LEU A 15 -1.10 6.59 -5.71
C LEU A 15 -0.19 6.41 -6.94
N TYR A 16 -0.57 5.53 -7.86
CA TYR A 16 0.11 5.38 -9.15
C TYR A 16 0.09 6.70 -9.95
N GLY A 17 -1.07 7.37 -10.03
CA GLY A 17 -1.18 8.66 -10.70
C GLY A 17 -0.27 9.73 -10.08
N ILE A 18 -0.22 9.78 -8.74
CA ILE A 18 0.64 10.71 -8.00
C ILE A 18 2.12 10.46 -8.27
N ASP A 19 2.55 9.21 -8.23
CA ASP A 19 3.94 8.86 -8.53
C ASP A 19 4.36 9.24 -9.96
N LEU A 20 3.42 9.29 -10.92
CA LEU A 20 3.69 9.71 -12.29
C LEU A 20 3.70 11.23 -12.49
N THR A 21 2.80 11.95 -11.83
CA THR A 21 2.62 13.40 -12.04
C THR A 21 3.37 14.26 -11.03
N GLY A 22 3.69 13.69 -9.87
CA GLY A 22 4.17 14.43 -8.69
C GLY A 22 3.10 15.33 -8.06
N GLU A 23 1.84 15.24 -8.49
CA GLU A 23 0.78 16.11 -7.97
C GLU A 23 0.10 15.52 -6.74
N GLU A 24 0.36 16.14 -5.59
CA GLU A 24 -0.14 15.71 -4.28
C GLU A 24 -1.10 16.73 -3.66
N SER A 25 -1.71 17.56 -4.50
CA SER A 25 -2.64 18.57 -4.00
C SER A 25 -3.86 17.88 -3.38
N LYS A 26 -4.35 18.40 -2.24
CA LYS A 26 -5.60 17.94 -1.62
C LYS A 26 -6.75 17.87 -2.64
N VAL A 27 -6.77 18.83 -3.56
CA VAL A 27 -7.73 18.91 -4.66
C VAL A 27 -7.59 17.75 -5.64
N ALA A 28 -6.38 17.32 -5.99
CA ALA A 28 -6.15 16.16 -6.84
C ALA A 28 -6.65 14.87 -6.19
N PHE A 29 -6.41 14.70 -4.89
CA PHE A 29 -6.93 13.54 -4.13
C PHE A 29 -8.46 13.50 -4.11
N GLU A 30 -9.11 14.61 -3.77
CA GLU A 30 -10.57 14.70 -3.71
C GLU A 30 -11.22 14.43 -5.07
N ARG A 31 -10.69 15.04 -6.14
CA ARG A 31 -11.14 14.80 -7.52
C ARG A 31 -10.95 13.35 -7.96
N ALA A 32 -9.81 12.75 -7.62
CA ALA A 32 -9.54 11.37 -8.00
C ALA A 32 -10.57 10.41 -7.39
N ILE A 33 -10.97 10.65 -6.14
CA ILE A 33 -12.00 9.85 -5.44
C ILE A 33 -13.40 10.11 -6.02
N GLU A 34 -13.76 11.37 -6.25
CA GLU A 34 -15.05 11.74 -6.85
C GLU A 34 -15.26 11.04 -8.21
N ASN A 35 -14.20 10.92 -9.02
CA ASN A 35 -14.25 10.26 -10.32
C ASN A 35 -14.63 8.78 -10.26
N PHE A 36 -14.39 8.09 -9.13
CA PHE A 36 -14.73 6.68 -9.00
C PHE A 36 -16.18 6.42 -8.59
N ALA A 37 -16.96 7.46 -8.23
CA ALA A 37 -18.37 7.36 -7.83
C ALA A 37 -18.64 6.21 -6.82
N LEU A 38 -17.79 6.11 -5.80
CA LEU A 38 -17.76 4.97 -4.89
C LEU A 38 -18.85 5.04 -3.81
N ALA A 39 -19.24 3.86 -3.31
CA ALA A 39 -19.98 3.78 -2.06
C ALA A 39 -19.16 4.41 -0.92
N PRO A 40 -19.80 5.10 0.06
CA PRO A 40 -19.09 5.82 1.12
C PRO A 40 -18.00 5.01 1.82
N GLU A 41 -18.27 3.75 2.19
CA GLU A 41 -17.29 2.98 2.96
C GLU A 41 -16.07 2.55 2.12
N VAL A 42 -16.23 2.46 0.80
CA VAL A 42 -15.10 2.22 -0.12
C VAL A 42 -14.29 3.51 -0.27
N SER A 43 -14.97 4.64 -0.40
CA SER A 43 -14.35 5.97 -0.46
C SER A 43 -13.53 6.26 0.79
N ASP A 44 -14.10 6.05 1.98
CA ASP A 44 -13.44 6.33 3.26
C ASP A 44 -12.18 5.49 3.45
N PHE A 45 -12.27 4.18 3.14
CA PHE A 45 -11.12 3.29 3.27
C PHE A 45 -10.04 3.60 2.23
N SER A 46 -10.42 3.94 0.99
CA SER A 46 -9.47 4.39 -0.03
C SER A 46 -8.75 5.66 0.41
N LEU A 47 -9.49 6.64 0.94
CA LEU A 47 -8.95 7.91 1.40
C LEU A 47 -7.98 7.73 2.57
N PHE A 48 -8.32 6.85 3.51
CA PHE A 48 -7.44 6.46 4.62
C PHE A 48 -6.08 5.97 4.10
N LEU A 49 -6.09 5.03 3.15
CA LEU A 49 -4.85 4.49 2.57
C LEU A 49 -4.07 5.54 1.78
N VAL A 50 -4.75 6.30 0.92
CA VAL A 50 -4.11 7.27 0.03
C VAL A 50 -3.44 8.40 0.81
N ARG A 51 -4.15 9.00 1.77
CA ARG A 51 -3.59 10.07 2.61
C ARG A 51 -2.45 9.56 3.47
N GLY A 52 -2.67 8.41 4.12
CA GLY A 52 -1.67 7.78 4.96
C GLY A 52 -0.37 7.47 4.23
N VAL A 53 -0.46 6.85 3.05
CA VAL A 53 0.71 6.55 2.22
C VAL A 53 1.39 7.83 1.74
N ALA A 54 0.63 8.88 1.40
CA ALA A 54 1.21 10.15 0.98
C ALA A 54 1.96 10.85 2.11
N GLU A 55 1.39 10.86 3.32
CA GLU A 55 1.97 11.49 4.53
C GLU A 55 3.19 10.72 5.05
N ASP A 56 3.14 9.38 5.06
CA ASP A 56 4.20 8.55 5.62
C ASP A 56 5.20 8.02 4.57
N ARG A 57 5.16 8.54 3.35
CA ARG A 57 5.89 7.99 2.20
C ARG A 57 7.36 7.71 2.48
N GLU A 58 8.08 8.67 3.04
CA GLU A 58 9.51 8.53 3.32
C GLU A 58 9.77 7.40 4.34
N GLN A 59 8.92 7.28 5.35
CA GLN A 59 9.04 6.23 6.36
C GLN A 59 8.71 4.86 5.78
N LEU A 60 7.65 4.76 4.98
CA LEU A 60 7.25 3.53 4.29
C LEU A 60 8.34 3.07 3.32
N ASP A 61 8.89 3.99 2.53
CA ASP A 61 9.98 3.70 1.59
C ASP A 61 11.26 3.27 2.33
N ALA A 62 11.62 3.94 3.43
CA ALA A 62 12.76 3.51 4.24
C ALA A 62 12.55 2.10 4.80
N LEU A 63 11.34 1.79 5.29
CA LEU A 63 11.01 0.46 5.83
C LEU A 63 11.05 -0.62 4.74
N ILE A 64 10.44 -0.37 3.58
CA ILE A 64 10.46 -1.30 2.44
C ILE A 64 11.91 -1.51 1.98
N GLY A 65 12.68 -0.44 1.85
CA GLY A 65 14.08 -0.48 1.44
C GLY A 65 14.99 -1.29 2.38
N GLN A 66 14.68 -1.33 3.68
CA GLN A 66 15.41 -2.15 4.66
C GLN A 66 15.19 -3.64 4.47
N VAL A 67 13.99 -4.06 4.08
CA VAL A 67 13.65 -5.48 3.91
C VAL A 67 13.86 -5.98 2.48
N SER A 68 14.10 -5.08 1.54
CA SER A 68 14.33 -5.39 0.13
C SER A 68 15.83 -5.37 -0.22
N GLU A 69 16.66 -6.09 0.54
CA GLU A 69 18.15 -6.06 0.47
C GLU A 69 18.75 -6.16 -0.96
N HIS A 70 18.05 -6.81 -1.90
CA HIS A 70 18.49 -7.00 -3.28
C HIS A 70 17.74 -6.14 -4.32
N TRP A 71 16.69 -5.42 -3.90
CA TRP A 71 15.83 -4.63 -4.77
C TRP A 71 15.73 -3.19 -4.27
N ARG A 72 16.46 -2.30 -4.94
CA ARG A 72 16.28 -0.87 -4.69
C ARG A 72 14.87 -0.44 -5.14
N LEU A 73 14.19 0.34 -4.31
CA LEU A 73 12.84 0.88 -4.56
C LEU A 73 12.70 1.62 -5.90
N ASP A 74 13.75 2.28 -6.36
CA ASP A 74 13.80 3.00 -7.64
C ASP A 74 13.81 2.06 -8.87
N ARG A 75 14.07 0.76 -8.67
CA ARG A 75 13.99 -0.26 -9.73
C ARG A 75 12.68 -1.05 -9.73
N MET A 76 11.85 -0.88 -8.70
CA MET A 76 10.53 -1.50 -8.66
C MET A 76 9.60 -0.81 -9.66
N SER A 77 8.67 -1.57 -10.25
CA SER A 77 7.60 -0.94 -11.02
C SER A 77 6.79 -0.01 -10.11
N VAL A 78 6.23 1.05 -10.68
CA VAL A 78 5.39 2.01 -9.92
C VAL A 78 4.22 1.28 -9.26
N VAL A 79 3.68 0.25 -9.90
CA VAL A 79 2.62 -0.60 -9.35
C VAL A 79 3.11 -1.38 -8.13
N ASP A 80 4.19 -2.16 -8.27
CA ASP A 80 4.71 -2.99 -7.16
C ASP A 80 5.09 -2.13 -5.95
N ARG A 81 5.75 -0.99 -6.20
CA ARG A 81 6.11 -0.04 -5.15
C ARG A 81 4.88 0.47 -4.39
N ASN A 82 3.81 0.85 -5.09
CA ASN A 82 2.60 1.35 -4.42
C ASN A 82 1.80 0.23 -3.73
N ILE A 83 1.82 -1.00 -4.24
CA ILE A 83 1.25 -2.15 -3.53
C ILE A 83 1.98 -2.35 -2.18
N LEU A 84 3.32 -2.32 -2.19
CA LEU A 84 4.11 -2.47 -0.97
C LEU A 84 3.85 -1.33 0.02
N ARG A 85 3.77 -0.07 -0.45
CA ARG A 85 3.45 1.08 0.39
C ARG A 85 2.07 0.96 1.06
N VAL A 86 1.05 0.59 0.28
CA VAL A 86 -0.31 0.39 0.80
C VAL A 86 -0.33 -0.73 1.86
N ALA A 87 0.30 -1.86 1.58
CA ALA A 87 0.38 -2.97 2.52
C ALA A 87 1.17 -2.60 3.78
N ALA A 88 2.31 -1.91 3.63
CA ALA A 88 3.12 -1.42 4.74
C ALA A 88 2.32 -0.48 5.65
N TYR A 89 1.62 0.49 5.06
CA TYR A 89 0.78 1.42 5.81
C TYR A 89 -0.32 0.69 6.56
N GLU A 90 -1.02 -0.25 5.90
CA GLU A 90 -2.10 -1.01 6.53
C GLU A 90 -1.58 -1.88 7.70
N LEU A 91 -0.42 -2.53 7.55
CA LEU A 91 0.20 -3.30 8.63
C LEU A 91 0.53 -2.47 9.88
N ILE A 92 0.81 -1.17 9.71
CA ILE A 92 1.19 -0.27 10.80
C ILE A 92 -0.04 0.42 11.41
N HIS A 93 -0.99 0.85 10.58
CA HIS A 93 -2.06 1.77 10.97
C HIS A 93 -3.45 1.14 11.03
N ALA A 94 -3.64 -0.10 10.57
CA ALA A 94 -4.92 -0.82 10.62
C ALA A 94 -4.83 -2.09 11.49
N PRO A 95 -4.68 -1.96 12.83
CA PRO A 95 -4.52 -3.11 13.73
C PRO A 95 -5.77 -4.01 13.81
N ASP A 96 -6.91 -3.54 13.32
CA ASP A 96 -8.15 -4.31 13.15
C ASP A 96 -8.08 -5.31 11.98
N VAL A 97 -7.10 -5.17 11.08
CA VAL A 97 -6.90 -6.07 9.94
C VAL A 97 -5.79 -7.07 10.26
N PRO A 98 -6.07 -8.38 10.24
CA PRO A 98 -5.03 -9.37 10.44
C PRO A 98 -3.95 -9.25 9.36
N ALA A 99 -2.66 -9.30 9.75
CA ALA A 99 -1.54 -9.16 8.83
C ALA A 99 -1.63 -10.12 7.63
N ARG A 100 -2.08 -11.36 7.86
CA ARG A 100 -2.29 -12.35 6.78
C ARG A 100 -3.26 -11.86 5.72
N VAL A 101 -4.34 -11.18 6.12
CA VAL A 101 -5.32 -10.62 5.17
C VAL A 101 -4.68 -9.50 4.35
N VAL A 102 -3.86 -8.64 4.96
CA VAL A 102 -3.13 -7.59 4.23
C VAL A 102 -2.21 -8.19 3.18
N LEU A 103 -1.47 -9.24 3.54
CA LEU A 103 -0.56 -9.97 2.64
C LEU A 103 -1.32 -10.61 1.48
N ASP A 104 -2.36 -11.38 1.78
CA ASP A 104 -3.18 -12.08 0.77
C ASP A 104 -3.79 -11.05 -0.21
N GLU A 105 -4.32 -9.94 0.28
CA GLU A 105 -4.93 -8.88 -0.54
C GLU A 105 -3.91 -8.16 -1.43
N ALA A 106 -2.70 -7.89 -0.91
CA ALA A 106 -1.64 -7.28 -1.71
C ALA A 106 -1.18 -8.20 -2.85
N ILE A 107 -1.11 -9.52 -2.61
CA ILE A 107 -0.77 -10.52 -3.62
C ILE A 107 -1.87 -10.62 -4.69
N GLU A 108 -3.15 -10.60 -4.29
CA GLU A 108 -4.25 -10.59 -5.25
C GLU A 108 -4.23 -9.33 -6.13
N ILE A 109 -3.98 -8.15 -5.55
CA ILE A 109 -3.84 -6.91 -6.31
C ILE A 109 -2.62 -6.98 -7.26
N ALA A 110 -1.51 -7.57 -6.83
CA ALA A 110 -0.35 -7.78 -7.68
C ALA A 110 -0.65 -8.68 -8.89
N LYS A 111 -1.54 -9.67 -8.75
CA LYS A 111 -2.00 -10.50 -9.88
C LYS A 111 -2.87 -9.70 -10.87
N SER A 112 -3.64 -8.74 -10.38
CA SER A 112 -4.55 -7.94 -11.22
C SER A 112 -3.87 -6.78 -11.93
N PHE A 113 -2.88 -6.14 -11.31
CA PHE A 113 -2.28 -4.89 -11.80
C PHE A 113 -0.79 -5.00 -12.15
N GLY A 114 -0.10 -6.01 -11.60
CA GLY A 114 1.34 -6.21 -11.78
C GLY A 114 1.68 -7.05 -13.02
N THR A 115 2.93 -7.52 -13.04
CA THR A 115 3.43 -8.48 -14.03
C THR A 115 3.29 -9.92 -13.53
N GLU A 116 3.59 -10.92 -14.38
CA GLU A 116 3.62 -12.33 -13.95
C GLU A 116 4.58 -12.60 -12.77
N ALA A 117 5.64 -11.79 -12.64
CA ALA A 117 6.61 -11.92 -11.54
C ALA A 117 6.18 -11.19 -10.26
N SER A 118 5.24 -10.23 -10.36
CA SER A 118 4.84 -9.36 -9.26
C SER A 118 4.30 -10.13 -8.03
N PRO A 119 3.39 -11.12 -8.14
CA PRO A 119 2.85 -11.81 -6.96
C PRO A 119 3.93 -12.47 -6.10
N ALA A 120 4.89 -13.16 -6.74
CA ALA A 120 5.98 -13.84 -6.02
C ALA A 120 6.94 -12.84 -5.37
N PHE A 121 7.26 -11.76 -6.08
CA PHE A 121 8.09 -10.67 -5.56
C PHE A 121 7.44 -10.00 -4.34
N ILE A 122 6.18 -9.58 -4.46
CA ILE A 122 5.42 -8.92 -3.40
C ILE A 122 5.33 -9.83 -2.16
N ASN A 123 5.02 -11.12 -2.35
CA ASN A 123 4.98 -12.06 -1.22
C ASN A 123 6.32 -12.11 -0.46
N GLY A 124 7.43 -12.24 -1.17
CA GLY A 124 8.76 -12.32 -0.55
C GLY A 124 9.13 -11.07 0.26
N VAL A 125 8.79 -9.88 -0.24
CA VAL A 125 9.05 -8.61 0.48
C VAL A 125 8.10 -8.47 1.68
N LEU A 126 6.81 -8.77 1.52
CA LEU A 126 5.82 -8.59 2.59
C LEU A 126 6.02 -9.54 3.77
N ASP A 127 6.53 -10.76 3.54
CA ASP A 127 6.85 -11.69 4.62
C ASP A 127 7.91 -11.09 5.58
N GLN A 128 8.95 -10.46 5.02
CA GLN A 128 9.98 -9.76 5.79
C GLN A 128 9.42 -8.49 6.44
N LEU A 129 8.67 -7.69 5.69
CA LEU A 129 8.05 -6.47 6.17
C LEU A 129 7.15 -6.71 7.39
N ALA A 130 6.28 -7.71 7.32
CA ALA A 130 5.38 -8.04 8.41
C ALA A 130 6.14 -8.53 9.66
N ALA A 131 7.29 -9.19 9.50
CA ALA A 131 8.16 -9.53 10.62
C ALA A 131 8.76 -8.28 11.28
N THR A 132 9.33 -7.37 10.49
CA THR A 132 9.91 -6.11 10.98
C THR A 132 8.88 -5.21 11.67
N VAL A 133 7.67 -5.10 11.14
CA VAL A 133 6.59 -4.30 11.77
C VAL A 133 6.20 -4.89 13.12
N ARG A 134 6.08 -6.23 13.23
CA ARG A 134 5.78 -6.90 14.51
C ARG A 134 6.87 -6.70 15.55
N GLU A 135 8.13 -6.78 15.15
CA GLU A 135 9.28 -6.56 16.05
C GLU A 135 9.25 -5.13 16.62
N ARG A 136 9.11 -4.12 15.77
CA ARG A 136 9.00 -2.71 16.19
C ARG A 136 7.79 -2.43 17.09
N ALA A 137 6.67 -3.11 16.86
CA ALA A 137 5.50 -3.00 17.72
C ALA A 137 5.74 -3.63 19.12
N GLY A 138 6.52 -4.71 19.18
CA GLY A 138 6.94 -5.36 20.42
C GLY A 138 7.93 -4.53 21.24
N GLU A 139 8.91 -3.89 20.59
CA GLU A 139 9.91 -3.02 21.23
C GLU A 139 9.32 -1.73 21.80
N ARG A 140 8.18 -1.26 21.28
CA ARG A 140 7.45 -0.09 21.79
C ARG A 140 6.60 -0.36 23.03
N ARG A 141 6.58 -1.59 23.54
CA ARG A 141 5.80 -1.98 24.72
C ARG A 141 6.65 -1.74 25.98
N PRO A 142 6.23 -0.86 26.91
CA PRO A 142 6.99 -0.55 28.12
C PRO A 142 7.11 -1.74 29.07
#